data_AF-Q45FB0-F1
#
_entry.id   AF-Q45FB0-F1
#
_cell.length_a   1.000
_cell.length_b   1.000
_cell.length_c   1.000
_cell.angle_alpha   90.00
_cell.angle_beta   90.00
_cell.angle_gamma   90.00
#
_symmetry.space_group_name_H-M   'P 1'
#
loop_
_entity.id
_entity.type
_entity.pdbx_description
1 polymer ?
#
loop_
_entity_poly.entity_id
_entity_poly.type
_entity_poly.pdbx_seq_one_letter_code
_entity_poly.pdbx_strand_id
1 'polypeptide(L)'
;GYNTGVINAPQKVIEEFYNETWIHRYGEPILPSTLTTLWSLSVAIFSIGGMLGAFSVGLFVNRFGRRNSMLMVNLLAFVAAVLMGFSKLGKSFEMLILGRFIIGVY
;
A
#
# COMPACT_ATOMS: atom_id res chain seq x y z
N GLY A 1 12.36 5.87 -0.13
CA GLY A 1 13.45 5.03 -0.66
C GLY A 1 13.03 3.59 -0.76
N TYR A 2 13.10 2.83 0.34
CA TYR A 2 12.73 1.41 0.39
C TYR A 2 11.34 1.11 -0.22
N ASN A 3 10.28 1.79 0.26
CA ASN A 3 8.90 1.58 -0.20
C ASN A 3 8.65 1.90 -1.69
N THR A 4 9.57 2.61 -2.33
CA THR A 4 9.53 2.90 -3.77
C THR A 4 10.00 1.72 -4.60
N GLY A 5 11.05 1.01 -4.16
CA GLY A 5 11.68 -0.07 -4.93
C GLY A 5 11.26 -1.49 -4.52
N VAL A 6 10.77 -1.68 -3.29
CA VAL A 6 10.46 -3.01 -2.73
C VAL A 6 9.42 -3.78 -3.54
N ILE A 7 8.54 -3.09 -4.26
CA ILE A 7 7.43 -3.70 -4.99
C ILE A 7 7.86 -4.30 -6.35
N ASN A 8 9.03 -3.93 -6.87
CA ASN A 8 9.47 -4.34 -8.21
C ASN A 8 9.96 -5.79 -8.26
N ALA A 9 10.82 -6.19 -7.33
CA ALA A 9 11.39 -7.54 -7.30
C ALA A 9 10.34 -8.66 -7.08
N PRO A 10 9.37 -8.52 -6.16
CA PRO A 10 8.35 -9.55 -5.92
C PRO A 10 7.11 -9.41 -6.81
N GLN A 11 7.13 -8.62 -7.90
CA GLN A 11 5.95 -8.36 -8.74
C GLN A 11 5.20 -9.65 -9.09
N LYS A 12 5.89 -10.63 -9.69
CA LYS A 12 5.27 -11.90 -10.12
C LYS A 12 4.64 -12.66 -8.95
N VAL A 13 5.31 -12.69 -7.81
CA VAL A 13 4.83 -13.38 -6.60
C VAL A 13 3.55 -12.71 -6.04
N ILE A 14 3.46 -11.39 -6.13
CA ILE A 14 2.27 -10.65 -5.67
C ILE A 14 1.13 -10.79 -6.68
N GLU A 15 1.42 -10.77 -7.98
CA GLU A 15 0.43 -11.03 -9.04
C GLU A 15 -0.14 -12.46 -8.94
N GLU A 16 0.70 -13.46 -8.63
CA GLU A 16 0.26 -14.83 -8.31
C GLU A 16 -0.68 -14.85 -7.10
N PHE A 17 -0.33 -14.15 -6.02
CA PHE A 17 -1.20 -13.99 -4.85
C PHE A 17 -2.55 -13.33 -5.21
N TYR A 18 -2.57 -12.36 -6.12
CA TYR A 18 -3.82 -11.71 -6.57
C TYR A 18 -4.69 -12.72 -7.31
N ASN A 19 -4.09 -13.51 -8.21
CA ASN A 19 -4.80 -14.56 -8.92
C ASN A 19 -5.33 -15.65 -7.97
N GLU A 20 -4.51 -16.14 -7.03
CA GLU A 20 -4.95 -17.12 -6.01
C GLU A 20 -6.13 -16.59 -5.19
N THR A 21 -6.07 -15.33 -4.78
CA THR A 21 -7.14 -14.67 -4.03
C THR A 21 -8.41 -14.53 -4.88
N TRP A 22 -8.27 -14.20 -6.17
CA TRP A 22 -9.39 -14.07 -7.10
C TRP A 22 -10.07 -15.42 -7.32
N ILE A 23 -9.30 -16.47 -7.60
CA ILE A 23 -9.81 -17.85 -7.74
C ILE A 23 -10.55 -18.28 -6.48
N HIS A 24 -10.00 -17.99 -5.30
CA HIS A 24 -10.65 -18.33 -4.04
C HIS A 24 -12.01 -17.63 -3.85
N ARG A 25 -12.20 -16.43 -4.40
CA ARG A 25 -13.44 -15.64 -4.25
C ARG A 25 -14.47 -15.89 -5.34
N TYR A 26 -14.01 -16.09 -6.58
CA TYR A 26 -14.87 -16.11 -7.76
C TYR A 26 -14.85 -17.46 -8.50
N GLY A 27 -13.97 -18.39 -8.12
CA GLY A 27 -13.89 -19.73 -8.71
C GLY A 27 -13.19 -19.79 -10.08
N GLU A 28 -12.71 -18.67 -10.59
CA GLU A 28 -12.07 -18.56 -11.91
C GLU A 28 -10.76 -17.75 -11.82
N PRO A 29 -9.80 -17.97 -12.74
CA PRO A 29 -8.57 -17.17 -12.78
C PRO A 29 -8.85 -15.72 -13.18
N ILE A 30 -8.04 -14.80 -12.65
CA ILE A 30 -8.17 -13.38 -12.97
C ILE A 30 -7.83 -13.11 -14.44
N LEU A 31 -8.59 -12.22 -15.08
CA LEU A 31 -8.25 -11.76 -16.43
C LEU A 31 -6.91 -11.01 -16.43
N PRO A 32 -6.03 -11.21 -17.43
CA PRO A 32 -4.72 -10.54 -17.49
C PRO A 32 -4.80 -9.01 -17.48
N SER A 33 -5.82 -8.43 -18.14
CA SER A 33 -6.06 -6.99 -18.15
C SER A 33 -6.44 -6.46 -16.77
N THR A 34 -7.31 -7.18 -16.05
CA THR A 34 -7.72 -6.85 -14.67
C THR A 34 -6.55 -6.97 -13.70
N LEU A 35 -5.74 -8.03 -13.82
CA LEU A 35 -4.53 -8.21 -13.02
C LEU A 35 -3.55 -7.06 -13.21
N THR A 36 -3.27 -6.69 -14.47
CA THR A 36 -2.40 -5.56 -14.81
C THR A 36 -2.94 -4.26 -14.20
N THR A 37 -4.26 -4.06 -14.24
CA THR A 37 -4.90 -2.86 -13.68
C THR A 37 -4.81 -2.82 -12.15
N LEU A 38 -5.08 -3.94 -11.47
CA LEU A 38 -4.96 -4.05 -10.01
C LEU A 38 -3.52 -3.87 -9.53
N TRP A 39 -2.57 -4.47 -10.23
CA TRP A 39 -1.15 -4.27 -9.95
C TRP A 39 -0.74 -2.80 -10.14
N SER A 40 -1.13 -2.21 -11.27
CA SER A 40 -0.84 -0.79 -11.56
C SER A 40 -1.43 0.13 -10.49
N LEU A 41 -2.67 -0.14 -10.04
CA LEU A 41 -3.30 0.58 -8.93
C LEU A 41 -2.49 0.43 -7.63
N SER A 42 -2.05 -0.78 -7.31
CA SER A 42 -1.25 -1.08 -6.10
C SER A 42 0.09 -0.33 -6.08
N VAL A 43 0.70 -0.14 -7.24
CA VAL A 43 1.93 0.63 -7.39
C VAL A 43 1.64 2.13 -7.31
N ALA A 44 0.68 2.62 -8.10
CA ALA A 44 0.39 4.05 -8.29
C ALA A 44 -0.22 4.73 -7.05
N ILE A 45 -1.03 4.01 -6.25
CA ILE A 45 -1.71 4.58 -5.08
C ILE A 45 -0.74 5.09 -4.01
N PHE A 46 0.49 4.56 -3.98
CA PHE A 46 1.58 5.06 -3.13
C PHE A 46 1.89 6.54 -3.44
N SER A 47 1.95 6.92 -4.72
CA SER A 47 2.20 8.30 -5.13
C SER A 47 1.04 9.23 -4.74
N ILE A 48 -0.20 8.74 -4.82
CA ILE A 48 -1.38 9.50 -4.35
C ILE A 48 -1.28 9.77 -2.85
N GLY A 49 -0.92 8.75 -2.06
CA GLY A 49 -0.63 8.92 -0.63
C GLY A 49 0.44 9.98 -0.38
N GLY A 50 1.55 9.93 -1.13
CA GLY A 50 2.65 10.90 -1.02
C GLY A 50 2.24 12.34 -1.32
N MET A 51 1.40 12.55 -2.34
CA MET A 51 0.86 13.88 -2.64
C MET A 51 0.02 14.43 -1.48
N LEU A 52 -0.87 13.61 -0.91
CA LEU A 52 -1.71 14.02 0.22
C LEU A 52 -0.92 14.24 1.51
N GLY A 53 0.07 13.37 1.78
CA GLY A 53 1.00 13.50 2.89
C GLY A 53 1.77 14.83 2.80
N ALA A 54 2.39 15.09 1.65
CA ALA A 54 3.16 16.32 1.40
C ALA A 54 2.31 17.59 1.57
N PHE A 55 1.07 17.59 1.06
CA PHE A 55 0.14 18.70 1.24
C PHE A 55 -0.21 18.94 2.72
N SER A 56 -0.27 17.87 3.53
CA SER A 56 -0.67 17.93 4.93
C SER A 56 0.48 18.28 5.90
N VAL A 57 1.76 18.17 5.49
CA VAL A 57 2.94 18.40 6.36
C VAL A 57 2.86 19.73 7.11
N GLY A 58 2.49 20.81 6.43
CA GLY A 58 2.41 22.14 7.03
C GLY A 58 1.42 22.21 8.20
N LEU A 59 0.27 21.56 8.07
CA LEU A 59 -0.74 21.52 9.13
C LEU A 59 -0.22 20.78 10.38
N PHE A 60 0.41 19.62 10.19
CA PHE A 60 0.93 18.84 11.31
C PHE A 60 2.13 19.51 11.98
N VAL A 61 3.10 20.01 11.20
CA VAL A 61 4.29 20.66 11.75
C VAL A 61 3.95 21.95 12.50
N ASN A 62 3.04 22.78 11.98
CA ASN A 62 2.66 24.03 12.62
C ASN A 62 1.80 23.82 13.88
N ARG A 63 1.00 22.74 13.94
CA ARG A 63 0.15 22.43 15.10
C ARG A 63 0.86 21.63 16.20
N PHE A 64 1.66 20.63 15.83
CA PHE A 64 2.24 19.67 16.79
C PHE A 64 3.76 19.82 16.96
N GLY A 65 4.42 20.58 16.10
CA GLY A 65 5.88 20.72 16.08
C GLY A 65 6.60 19.55 15.38
N ARG A 66 7.81 19.81 14.87
CA ARG A 66 8.56 18.86 14.01
C ARG A 66 8.79 17.49 14.66
N ARG A 67 9.19 17.44 15.94
CA ARG A 67 9.50 16.20 16.65
C ARG A 67 8.25 15.32 16.84
N ASN A 68 7.15 15.92 17.29
CA ASN A 68 5.92 15.17 17.55
C ASN A 68 5.28 14.69 16.25
N SER A 69 5.31 15.51 15.18
CA SER A 69 4.83 15.08 13.86
C SER A 69 5.59 13.88 13.32
N MET A 70 6.93 13.83 13.47
CA MET A 70 7.71 12.65 13.06
C MET A 70 7.34 11.40 13.87
N LEU A 71 7.07 11.54 15.18
CA LEU A 71 6.62 10.40 16.00
C LEU A 71 5.22 9.91 15.60
N MET A 72 4.29 10.82 15.30
CA MET A 72 2.93 10.45 14.87
C MET A 72 2.94 9.73 13.52
N VAL A 73 3.79 10.17 12.59
CA VAL A 73 3.87 9.56 11.26
C VAL A 73 4.41 8.12 11.35
N ASN A 74 5.29 7.79 12.30
CA ASN A 74 5.69 6.39 12.57
C ASN A 74 4.50 5.45 12.86
N LEU A 75 3.41 5.93 13.44
CA LEU A 75 2.20 5.12 13.64
C LEU A 75 1.63 4.65 12.29
N LEU A 76 1.64 5.51 11.27
CA LEU A 76 1.18 5.16 9.91
C LEU A 76 2.07 4.07 9.31
N ALA A 77 3.38 4.10 9.56
CA ALA A 77 4.28 3.06 9.10
C ALA A 77 3.95 1.68 9.71
N PHE A 78 3.65 1.62 11.02
CA PHE A 78 3.22 0.38 11.67
C PHE A 78 1.89 -0.14 11.11
N VAL A 79 0.89 0.74 10.96
CA VAL A 79 -0.42 0.35 10.39
C VAL A 79 -0.25 -0.19 8.97
N ALA A 80 0.54 0.48 8.13
CA ALA A 80 0.81 0.01 6.78
C ALA A 80 1.56 -1.32 6.74
N ALA A 81 2.56 -1.51 7.62
CA ALA A 81 3.31 -2.75 7.72
C ALA A 81 2.42 -3.93 8.12
N VAL A 82 1.50 -3.73 9.07
CA VAL A 82 0.51 -4.75 9.46
C VAL A 82 -0.41 -5.06 8.28
N LEU A 83 -0.98 -4.05 7.63
CA LEU A 83 -1.88 -4.27 6.49
C LEU A 83 -1.21 -5.04 5.35
N MET A 84 0.00 -4.64 4.96
CA MET A 84 0.73 -5.32 3.89
C MET A 84 1.22 -6.71 4.32
N GLY A 85 1.73 -6.86 5.54
CA GLY A 85 2.24 -8.13 6.05
C GLY A 85 1.15 -9.21 6.24
N PHE A 86 -0.05 -8.79 6.66
CA PHE A 86 -1.18 -9.71 6.85
C PHE A 86 -2.09 -9.84 5.61
N SER A 87 -1.84 -9.12 4.52
CA SER A 87 -2.65 -9.18 3.30
C SER A 87 -2.80 -10.59 2.72
N LYS A 88 -1.72 -11.38 2.74
CA LYS A 88 -1.73 -12.78 2.26
C LYS A 88 -2.52 -13.70 3.18
N LEU A 89 -2.35 -13.55 4.51
CA LEU A 89 -3.11 -14.31 5.52
C LEU A 89 -4.61 -14.02 5.42
N GLY A 90 -4.97 -12.75 5.21
CA GLY A 90 -6.34 -12.30 5.02
C GLY A 90 -6.92 -12.57 3.63
N LYS A 91 -6.14 -13.14 2.69
CA LYS A 91 -6.54 -13.32 1.27
C LYS A 91 -7.18 -12.04 0.71
N SER A 92 -6.50 -10.90 0.88
CA SER A 92 -7.01 -9.59 0.50
C SER A 92 -5.94 -8.73 -0.14
N PHE A 93 -6.07 -8.53 -1.45
CA PHE A 93 -5.30 -7.53 -2.18
C PHE A 93 -5.72 -6.10 -1.81
N GLU A 94 -6.93 -5.89 -1.31
CA GLU A 94 -7.38 -4.58 -0.80
C GLU A 94 -6.56 -4.12 0.41
N MET A 95 -6.22 -5.03 1.33
CA MET A 95 -5.33 -4.72 2.46
C MET A 95 -3.95 -4.27 1.97
N LEU A 96 -3.42 -4.89 0.91
CA LEU A 96 -2.14 -4.50 0.33
C LEU A 96 -2.24 -3.10 -0.30
N ILE A 97 -3.28 -2.83 -1.11
CA ILE A 97 -3.52 -1.52 -1.73
C ILE A 97 -3.69 -0.42 -0.66
N LEU A 98 -4.45 -0.70 0.40
CA LEU A 98 -4.66 0.25 1.49
C LEU A 98 -3.37 0.49 2.29
N GLY A 99 -2.58 -0.55 2.54
CA GLY A 99 -1.25 -0.42 3.14
C GLY A 99 -0.30 0.41 2.28
N ARG A 100 -0.33 0.23 0.95
CA ARG A 100 0.45 1.03 -0.02
C ARG A 100 0.05 2.50 -0.03
N PHE A 101 -1.24 2.80 0.13
CA PHE A 101 -1.72 4.16 0.28
C PHE A 101 -1.20 4.80 1.58
N ILE A 102 -1.38 4.11 2.72
CA ILE A 102 -0.99 4.64 4.04
C ILE A 102 0.52 4.87 4.15
N ILE A 103 1.34 3.94 3.66
CA ILE A 103 2.81 4.14 3.64
C ILE A 103 3.24 5.21 2.64
N GLY A 104 2.39 5.57 1.68
CA GLY A 104 2.59 6.74 0.82
C GLY A 104 2.35 8.05 1.58
N VAL A 105 1.35 8.10 2.47
CA VAL A 105 1.05 9.28 3.30
C VAL A 105 2.14 9.56 4.34
N TYR A 106 2.88 8.52 4.75
CA TYR A 106 4.04 8.60 5.63
C TYR A 106 5.17 9.45 5.03
#